data_AF-A0A6N8I5A2-F1
#
_entry.id   AF-A0A6N8I5A2-F1
#
_cell.length_a   1.000
_cell.length_b   1.000
_cell.length_c   1.000
_cell.angle_alpha   90.00
_cell.angle_beta   90.00
_cell.angle_gamma   90.00
#
_symmetry.space_group_name_H-M   'P 1'
#
loop_
_entity.id
_entity.type
_entity.pdbx_description
1 polymer ?
#
loop_
_entity_poly.entity_id
_entity_poly.type
_entity_poly.pdbx_seq_one_letter_code
_entity_poly.pdbx_strand_id
1 'polypeptide(L)'
;MKKKWISLLITLALALSAVIPASAASTANVMLPAISASGMNLAVGDSAQLTVSFRGADVTYGMLWNTNNPAVASVSHGTVKAAGPGAALVTATTGDGRSVSCTVRVGVKGIDVSQKQETVDWNTVKNSGVGFAILRAEYGDELSQADTAFEANYNGAKAAGLKVGVFTTAAMPSTRRTRERKQTCA
;
A
#
# COMPACT_ATOMS: atom_id res chain seq x y z
N MET A 1 -32.97 -42.18 43.16
CA MET A 1 -33.52 -42.72 41.91
C MET A 1 -35.03 -42.47 41.84
N LYS A 2 -35.50 -41.48 41.07
CA LYS A 2 -36.91 -41.31 40.68
C LYS A 2 -37.01 -40.78 39.24
N LYS A 3 -37.33 -41.73 38.36
CA LYS A 3 -38.07 -41.66 37.08
C LYS A 3 -39.24 -40.66 37.14
N LYS A 4 -39.72 -39.92 36.14
CA LYS A 4 -39.56 -39.77 34.66
C LYS A 4 -40.40 -38.50 34.27
N TRP A 5 -40.26 -37.95 33.04
CA TRP A 5 -41.33 -37.66 32.04
C TRP A 5 -40.98 -36.54 31.06
N ILE A 6 -41.25 -36.85 29.80
CA ILE A 6 -41.10 -36.07 28.57
C ILE A 6 -42.15 -34.96 28.55
N SER A 7 -41.77 -33.74 28.18
CA SER A 7 -42.71 -32.77 27.62
C SER A 7 -42.00 -31.91 26.57
N LEU A 8 -42.28 -32.26 25.31
CA LEU A 8 -41.91 -31.53 24.10
C LEU A 8 -42.84 -30.31 23.98
N LEU A 9 -42.30 -29.10 24.10
CA LEU A 9 -43.02 -27.85 23.78
C LEU A 9 -42.26 -27.12 22.67
N ILE A 10 -42.69 -27.35 21.43
CA ILE A 10 -42.31 -26.55 20.27
C ILE A 10 -43.17 -25.28 20.31
N THR A 11 -42.62 -24.19 20.82
CA THR A 11 -43.24 -22.87 20.72
C THR A 11 -42.88 -22.25 19.37
N LEU A 12 -43.84 -22.27 18.46
CA LEU A 12 -43.86 -21.50 17.21
C LEU A 12 -44.02 -20.01 17.56
N ALA A 13 -42.91 -19.28 17.65
CA ALA A 13 -42.93 -17.82 17.79
C ALA A 13 -43.14 -17.19 16.40
N LEU A 14 -44.37 -16.73 16.14
CA LEU A 14 -44.72 -15.91 15.00
C LEU A 14 -44.08 -14.53 15.18
N ALA A 15 -42.90 -14.30 14.59
CA ALA A 15 -42.27 -12.99 14.60
C ALA A 15 -43.06 -12.05 13.68
N LEU A 16 -43.89 -11.21 14.30
CA LEU A 16 -44.55 -10.07 13.68
C LEU A 16 -43.47 -9.13 13.13
N SER A 17 -43.29 -9.12 11.81
CA SER A 17 -42.41 -8.16 11.13
C SER A 17 -43.01 -6.77 11.22
N ALA A 18 -42.64 -6.03 12.27
CA ALA A 18 -42.82 -4.59 12.27
C ALA A 18 -41.97 -4.02 11.12
N VAL A 19 -42.63 -3.63 10.04
CA VAL A 19 -42.06 -2.75 9.02
C VAL A 19 -41.80 -1.43 9.73
N ILE A 20 -40.57 -1.22 10.19
CA ILE A 20 -40.10 0.10 10.61
C ILE A 20 -40.14 0.94 9.32
N PRO A 21 -40.95 2.00 9.20
CA PRO A 21 -40.86 2.87 8.04
C PRO A 21 -39.44 3.42 8.05
N ALA A 22 -38.67 3.10 7.00
CA ALA A 22 -37.42 3.78 6.71
C ALA A 22 -37.79 5.26 6.56
N SER A 23 -37.50 6.06 7.58
CA SER A 23 -37.66 7.50 7.47
C SER A 23 -36.84 7.94 6.27
N ALA A 24 -37.52 8.45 5.24
CA ALA A 24 -36.87 9.06 4.10
C ALA A 24 -35.91 10.12 4.63
N ALA A 25 -34.61 9.84 4.58
CA ALA A 25 -33.61 10.85 4.88
C ALA A 25 -33.87 12.01 3.91
N SER A 26 -34.23 13.16 4.46
CA SER A 26 -34.48 14.35 3.66
C SER A 26 -33.23 14.60 2.80
N THR A 27 -33.38 14.63 1.48
CA THR A 27 -32.37 15.16 0.58
C THR A 27 -32.35 16.68 0.71
N ALA A 28 -31.99 17.17 1.90
CA ALA A 28 -31.38 18.48 1.99
C ALA A 28 -30.16 18.42 1.08
N ASN A 29 -29.89 19.48 0.34
CA ASN A 29 -28.61 19.62 -0.36
C ASN A 29 -27.52 19.69 0.73
N VAL A 30 -27.06 18.53 1.21
CA VAL A 30 -26.15 18.44 2.34
C VAL A 30 -24.81 18.89 1.82
N MET A 31 -24.52 20.18 2.00
CA MET A 31 -23.21 20.71 1.69
C MET A 31 -22.17 19.90 2.45
N LEU A 32 -21.26 19.25 1.71
CA LEU A 32 -20.17 18.48 2.28
C LEU A 32 -18.93 19.36 2.45
N PRO A 33 -18.05 19.04 3.40
CA PRO A 33 -16.68 19.54 3.39
C PRO A 33 -15.97 19.19 2.08
N ALA A 34 -14.95 19.96 1.72
CA ALA A 34 -14.06 19.68 0.61
C ALA A 34 -12.68 19.32 1.15
N ILE A 35 -12.10 18.21 0.68
CA ILE A 35 -10.75 17.77 1.01
C ILE A 35 -9.77 18.18 -0.10
N SER A 36 -8.55 18.56 0.27
CA SER A 36 -7.53 19.04 -0.68
C SER A 36 -7.16 18.03 -1.78
N ALA A 37 -7.26 16.74 -1.49
CA ALA A 37 -7.06 15.68 -2.46
C ALA A 37 -7.88 14.44 -2.10
N SER A 38 -8.52 13.82 -3.09
CA SER A 38 -9.22 12.54 -2.95
C SER A 38 -8.31 11.32 -3.14
N GLY A 39 -7.08 11.54 -3.60
CA GLY A 39 -6.05 10.51 -3.72
C GLY A 39 -4.64 11.11 -3.66
N MET A 40 -3.69 10.34 -3.14
CA MET A 40 -2.30 10.76 -2.98
C MET A 40 -1.35 9.57 -3.08
N ASN A 41 -0.18 9.79 -3.69
CA ASN A 41 0.89 8.81 -3.77
C ASN A 41 2.07 9.27 -2.91
N LEU A 42 2.55 8.41 -2.02
CA LEU A 42 3.69 8.67 -1.14
C LEU A 42 4.68 7.51 -1.22
N ALA A 43 5.96 7.75 -0.93
CA ALA A 43 6.85 6.65 -0.59
C ALA A 43 6.81 6.35 0.90
N VAL A 44 7.17 5.13 1.29
CA VAL A 44 7.36 4.77 2.70
C VAL A 44 8.28 5.78 3.38
N GLY A 45 7.87 6.31 4.52
CA GLY A 45 8.60 7.32 5.30
C GLY A 45 8.23 8.76 4.97
N ASP A 46 7.63 9.02 3.79
CA ASP A 46 7.20 10.38 3.43
C ASP A 46 5.99 10.81 4.29
N SER A 47 5.78 12.13 4.36
CA SER A 47 4.62 12.73 5.00
C SER A 47 4.02 13.83 4.12
N ALA A 48 2.71 14.04 4.24
CA ALA A 48 2.00 15.05 3.47
C ALA A 48 0.81 15.61 4.26
N GLN A 49 0.39 16.82 3.90
CA GLN A 49 -0.73 17.48 4.56
C GLN A 49 -2.01 17.36 3.72
N LEU A 50 -3.07 16.86 4.34
CA LEU A 50 -4.45 17.01 3.87
C LEU A 50 -5.07 18.21 4.59
N THR A 51 -5.81 19.01 3.84
CA THR A 51 -6.63 20.09 4.40
C THR A 51 -8.08 19.83 4.07
N VAL A 52 -8.95 20.22 4.99
CA VAL A 52 -10.40 20.14 4.83
C VAL A 52 -10.98 21.53 4.98
N SER A 53 -11.74 21.97 3.98
CA SER A 53 -12.45 23.25 4.00
C SER A 53 -13.95 23.02 4.06
N PHE A 54 -14.65 23.86 4.81
CA PHE A 54 -16.10 23.87 4.86
C PHE A 54 -16.61 25.30 4.88
N ARG A 55 -17.48 25.65 3.92
CA ARG A 55 -18.03 27.02 3.76
C ARG A 55 -16.93 28.11 3.70
N GLY A 56 -15.79 27.79 3.09
CA GLY A 56 -14.66 28.72 2.93
C GLY A 56 -13.72 28.83 4.14
N ALA A 57 -13.99 28.13 5.24
CA ALA A 57 -13.09 28.05 6.39
C ALA A 57 -12.28 26.74 6.37
N ASP A 58 -11.01 26.81 6.80
CA ASP A 58 -10.22 25.61 7.11
C ASP A 58 -10.71 25.00 8.43
N VAL A 59 -11.15 23.76 8.37
CA VAL A 59 -11.67 23.00 9.51
C VAL A 59 -10.81 21.78 9.83
N THR A 60 -9.62 21.63 9.22
CA THR A 60 -8.74 20.45 9.28
C THR A 60 -8.51 19.93 10.70
N TYR A 61 -8.23 20.84 11.65
CA TYR A 61 -7.97 20.51 13.05
C TYR A 61 -9.22 20.11 13.84
N GLY A 62 -10.40 20.57 13.41
CA GLY A 62 -11.69 20.22 14.03
C GLY A 62 -12.28 18.90 13.53
N MET A 63 -11.64 18.27 12.54
CA MET A 63 -12.09 16.99 12.00
C MET A 63 -11.61 15.83 12.87
N LEU A 64 -12.45 14.81 13.02
CA LEU A 64 -12.07 13.49 13.50
C LEU A 64 -11.41 12.71 12.37
N TRP A 65 -10.14 12.38 12.52
CA TRP A 65 -9.36 11.66 11.50
C TRP A 65 -9.26 10.16 11.81
N ASN A 66 -9.49 9.33 10.80
CA ASN A 66 -9.35 7.88 10.88
C ASN A 66 -8.65 7.32 9.64
N THR A 67 -7.98 6.18 9.77
CA THR A 67 -7.43 5.39 8.68
C THR A 67 -7.94 3.96 8.78
N ASN A 68 -8.29 3.34 7.65
CA ASN A 68 -8.66 1.92 7.65
C ASN A 68 -7.44 0.98 7.78
N ASN A 69 -6.22 1.49 7.59
CA ASN A 69 -5.01 0.70 7.62
C ASN A 69 -3.80 1.52 8.12
N PRO A 70 -3.61 1.61 9.45
CA PRO A 70 -2.50 2.38 10.04
C PRO A 70 -1.11 1.80 9.73
N ALA A 71 -1.02 0.53 9.34
CA ALA A 71 0.24 -0.07 8.90
C ALA A 71 0.70 0.45 7.52
N VAL A 72 -0.21 0.99 6.72
CA VAL A 72 0.09 1.63 5.42
C VAL A 72 0.22 3.13 5.59
N ALA A 73 -0.80 3.79 6.16
CA ALA A 73 -0.77 5.23 6.39
C ALA A 73 -1.51 5.59 7.68
N SER A 74 -0.87 6.42 8.49
CA SER A 74 -1.45 7.03 9.69
C SER A 74 -1.78 8.49 9.42
N VAL A 75 -2.73 9.05 10.17
CA VAL A 75 -3.12 10.45 10.05
C VAL A 75 -3.33 11.08 11.42
N SER A 76 -2.88 12.32 11.60
CA SER A 76 -3.12 13.12 12.80
C SER A 76 -3.21 14.59 12.40
N HIS A 77 -4.30 15.27 12.75
CA HIS A 77 -4.54 16.68 12.40
C HIS A 77 -4.33 17.01 10.90
N GLY A 78 -4.77 16.10 10.03
CA GLY A 78 -4.57 16.20 8.57
C GLY A 78 -3.17 15.85 8.07
N THR A 79 -2.17 15.69 8.94
CA THR A 79 -0.85 15.19 8.55
C THR A 79 -0.90 13.68 8.36
N VAL A 80 -0.71 13.24 7.12
CA VAL A 80 -0.62 11.83 6.74
C VAL A 80 0.83 11.40 6.74
N LYS A 81 1.15 10.29 7.41
CA LYS A 81 2.48 9.66 7.40
C LYS A 81 2.40 8.27 6.79
N ALA A 82 3.21 8.04 5.76
CA ALA A 82 3.32 6.75 5.08
C ALA A 82 4.19 5.78 5.90
N ALA A 83 3.58 4.72 6.40
CA ALA A 83 4.23 3.73 7.27
C ALA A 83 4.73 2.49 6.51
N GLY A 84 3.98 2.05 5.49
CA GLY A 84 4.28 0.81 4.77
C GLY A 84 3.60 0.75 3.41
N PRO A 85 4.10 -0.09 2.48
CA PRO A 85 3.55 -0.15 1.13
C PRO A 85 2.12 -0.69 1.13
N GLY A 86 1.28 -0.14 0.24
CA GLY A 86 -0.11 -0.56 0.09
C GLY A 86 -1.05 0.60 -0.18
N ALA A 87 -2.34 0.40 0.10
CA ALA A 87 -3.35 1.44 0.02
C ALA A 87 -4.10 1.56 1.36
N ALA A 88 -4.38 2.80 1.77
CA ALA A 88 -5.19 3.12 2.93
C ALA A 88 -6.22 4.19 2.56
N LEU A 89 -7.41 4.10 3.13
CA LEU A 89 -8.43 5.13 3.06
C LEU A 89 -8.33 5.97 4.34
N VAL A 90 -7.99 7.25 4.17
CA VAL A 90 -8.00 8.24 5.23
C VAL A 90 -9.32 9.00 5.17
N THR A 91 -10.03 9.04 6.29
CA THR A 91 -11.34 9.68 6.41
C THR A 91 -11.28 10.79 7.44
N ALA A 92 -11.84 11.95 7.10
CA ALA A 92 -12.07 13.07 8.00
C ALA A 92 -13.57 13.24 8.21
N THR A 93 -14.01 13.22 9.47
CA THR A 93 -15.42 13.33 9.85
C THR A 93 -15.67 14.58 10.70
N THR A 94 -16.67 15.38 10.35
CA THR A 94 -17.13 16.51 11.16
C THR A 94 -17.88 16.01 12.40
N GLY A 95 -17.99 16.84 13.45
CA GLY A 95 -18.72 16.47 14.67
C GLY A 95 -20.20 16.12 14.46
N ASP A 96 -20.80 16.57 13.35
CA ASP A 96 -22.17 16.22 12.95
C ASP A 96 -22.27 15.08 11.92
N GLY A 97 -21.18 14.33 11.73
CA GLY A 97 -21.16 13.05 11.01
C GLY A 97 -20.91 13.12 9.51
N ARG A 98 -20.70 14.31 8.91
CA ARG A 98 -20.32 14.40 7.49
C ARG A 98 -18.87 13.96 7.31
N SER A 99 -18.61 13.18 6.27
CA SER A 99 -17.28 12.61 6.05
C SER A 99 -16.77 12.89 4.65
N VAL A 100 -15.47 13.11 4.55
CA VAL A 100 -14.69 13.17 3.30
C VAL A 100 -13.50 12.24 3.40
N SER A 101 -13.02 11.72 2.28
CA SER A 101 -11.94 10.73 2.28
C SER A 101 -10.91 10.95 1.20
N CYS A 102 -9.69 10.52 1.49
CA CYS A 102 -8.55 10.47 0.59
C CYS A 102 -8.00 9.04 0.52
N THR A 103 -7.78 8.52 -0.68
CA THR A 103 -7.07 7.24 -0.88
C THR A 103 -5.58 7.49 -0.94
N VAL A 104 -4.85 7.03 0.08
CA VAL A 104 -3.39 7.12 0.14
C VAL A 104 -2.80 5.83 -0.41
N ARG A 105 -1.94 5.93 -1.41
CA ARG A 105 -1.17 4.82 -1.97
C ARG A 105 0.30 5.01 -1.63
N VAL A 106 0.86 4.01 -0.96
CA VAL A 106 2.24 4.04 -0.50
C VAL A 106 3.07 3.06 -1.31
N GLY A 107 4.09 3.57 -1.98
CA GLY A 107 5.07 2.80 -2.74
C GLY A 107 6.41 2.68 -2.02
N VAL A 108 7.27 1.80 -2.50
CA VAL A 108 8.68 1.72 -2.09
C VAL A 108 9.52 2.37 -3.18
N LYS A 109 10.47 3.24 -2.82
CA LYS A 109 11.44 3.79 -3.78
C LYS A 109 12.40 2.67 -4.23
N GLY A 110 12.62 2.57 -5.53
CA GLY A 110 13.52 1.57 -6.12
C GLY A 110 14.41 2.17 -7.19
N ILE A 111 15.53 1.49 -7.46
CA ILE A 111 16.49 1.84 -8.51
C ILE A 111 16.82 0.64 -9.38
N ASP A 112 17.28 0.87 -10.61
CA ASP A 112 17.95 -0.14 -11.43
C ASP A 112 19.46 0.15 -11.54
N VAL A 113 20.27 -0.90 -11.46
CA VAL A 113 21.73 -0.78 -11.43
C VAL A 113 22.38 -1.83 -12.32
N SER A 114 23.46 -1.45 -12.98
CA SER A 114 24.30 -2.26 -13.86
C SER A 114 25.77 -1.83 -13.71
N GLN A 115 26.68 -2.43 -14.46
CA GLN A 115 28.07 -1.95 -14.55
C GLN A 115 28.20 -0.47 -14.97
N LYS A 116 27.15 0.15 -15.53
CA LYS A 116 27.18 1.57 -15.94
C LYS A 116 27.26 2.55 -14.76
N GLN A 117 26.90 2.11 -13.56
CA GLN A 117 27.01 2.92 -12.34
C GLN A 117 28.37 2.79 -11.66
N GLU A 118 29.29 2.00 -12.21
CA GLU A 118 30.61 1.72 -11.63
C GLU A 118 30.49 1.23 -10.17
N THR A 119 31.14 1.92 -9.22
CA THR A 119 31.08 1.61 -7.80
C THR A 119 29.89 2.29 -7.14
N VAL A 120 29.01 1.50 -6.52
CA VAL A 120 27.81 1.99 -5.83
C VAL A 120 27.99 1.95 -4.31
N ASP A 121 27.78 3.09 -3.65
CA ASP A 121 27.65 3.14 -2.19
C ASP A 121 26.22 2.75 -1.76
N TRP A 122 26.05 1.47 -1.46
CA TRP A 122 24.76 0.90 -1.09
C TRP A 122 24.20 1.39 0.24
N ASN A 123 25.04 1.87 1.16
CA ASN A 123 24.58 2.46 2.41
C ASN A 123 23.98 3.84 2.16
N THR A 124 24.64 4.65 1.32
CA THR A 124 24.08 5.93 0.88
C THR A 124 22.78 5.73 0.10
N VAL A 125 22.71 4.72 -0.77
CA VAL A 125 21.46 4.33 -1.45
C VAL A 125 20.37 3.99 -0.42
N LYS A 126 20.63 3.13 0.55
CA LYS A 126 19.67 2.78 1.60
C LYS A 126 19.19 4.01 2.38
N ASN A 127 20.12 4.88 2.77
CA ASN A 127 19.86 6.07 3.57
C ASN A 127 19.07 7.14 2.80
N SER A 128 19.08 7.12 1.46
CA SER A 128 18.22 7.97 0.63
C SER A 128 16.75 7.48 0.55
N GLY A 129 16.42 6.40 1.26
CA GLY A 129 15.06 5.85 1.33
C GLY A 129 14.74 4.81 0.25
N VAL A 130 15.73 4.34 -0.50
CA VAL A 130 15.56 3.23 -1.45
C VAL A 130 15.38 1.92 -0.69
N GLY A 131 14.28 1.22 -0.99
CA GLY A 131 13.95 -0.06 -0.37
C GLY A 131 14.27 -1.28 -1.24
N PHE A 132 14.45 -1.10 -2.55
CA PHE A 132 14.82 -2.18 -3.46
C PHE A 132 15.70 -1.73 -4.63
N ALA A 133 16.47 -2.67 -5.16
CA ALA A 133 17.24 -2.50 -6.38
C ALA A 133 16.94 -3.63 -7.37
N ILE A 134 16.89 -3.32 -8.66
CA ILE A 134 16.80 -4.30 -9.74
C ILE A 134 18.12 -4.29 -10.50
N LEU A 135 18.88 -5.38 -10.39
CA LEU A 135 20.25 -5.47 -10.88
C LEU A 135 20.31 -6.17 -12.23
N ARG A 136 21.04 -5.60 -13.18
CA ARG A 136 21.26 -6.26 -14.46
C ARG A 136 22.29 -7.38 -14.28
N ALA A 137 21.92 -8.60 -14.63
CA ALA A 137 22.86 -9.74 -14.63
C ALA A 137 23.55 -9.93 -15.97
N GLU A 138 22.86 -9.65 -17.08
CA GLU A 138 23.36 -9.91 -18.44
C GLU A 138 22.79 -8.86 -19.41
N TYR A 139 23.56 -8.55 -20.47
CA TYR A 139 23.11 -7.66 -21.55
C TYR A 139 22.84 -8.33 -22.91
N GLY A 140 22.91 -9.66 -22.95
CA GLY A 140 22.60 -10.47 -24.12
C GLY A 140 22.38 -11.93 -23.74
N ASP A 141 22.72 -12.86 -24.62
CA ASP A 141 22.46 -14.28 -24.40
C ASP A 141 23.75 -15.11 -24.22
N GLU A 142 24.92 -14.54 -24.46
CA GLU A 142 26.21 -15.19 -24.26
C GLU A 142 26.77 -14.95 -22.86
N LEU A 143 27.52 -15.92 -22.32
CA LEU A 143 28.21 -15.79 -21.04
C LEU A 143 29.21 -14.62 -21.02
N SER A 144 29.78 -14.27 -22.18
CA SER A 144 30.65 -13.10 -22.38
C SER A 144 29.95 -11.77 -22.12
N GLN A 145 28.61 -11.77 -22.08
CA GLN A 145 27.75 -10.60 -21.91
C GLN A 145 27.17 -10.52 -20.49
N ALA A 146 27.77 -11.24 -19.53
CA ALA A 146 27.52 -11.04 -18.12
C ALA A 146 27.86 -9.59 -17.72
N ASP A 147 27.02 -8.99 -16.90
CA ASP A 147 27.28 -7.68 -16.30
C ASP A 147 28.35 -7.84 -15.23
N THR A 148 29.52 -7.24 -15.47
CA THR A 148 30.71 -7.49 -14.64
C THR A 148 30.58 -6.94 -13.22
N ALA A 149 29.63 -6.03 -12.98
CA ALA A 149 29.38 -5.47 -11.66
C ALA A 149 28.26 -6.20 -10.89
N PHE A 150 27.58 -7.18 -11.50
CA PHE A 150 26.38 -7.81 -10.92
C PHE A 150 26.63 -8.40 -9.54
N GLU A 151 27.69 -9.19 -9.36
CA GLU A 151 27.97 -9.87 -8.09
C GLU A 151 28.29 -8.87 -6.96
N ALA A 152 29.12 -7.86 -7.25
CA ALA A 152 29.44 -6.79 -6.31
C ALA A 152 28.19 -5.99 -5.93
N ASN A 153 27.35 -5.65 -6.91
CA ASN A 153 26.10 -4.94 -6.70
C ASN A 153 25.09 -5.77 -5.89
N TYR A 154 24.98 -7.07 -6.18
CA TYR A 154 24.10 -7.97 -5.45
C TYR A 154 24.51 -8.06 -3.99
N ASN A 155 25.78 -8.35 -3.73
CA ASN A 155 26.32 -8.49 -2.38
C ASN A 155 26.21 -7.18 -1.60
N GLY A 156 26.57 -6.05 -2.20
CA GLY A 156 26.48 -4.73 -1.59
C GLY A 156 25.04 -4.32 -1.25
N ALA A 157 24.11 -4.48 -2.19
CA ALA A 157 22.69 -4.16 -1.96
C ALA A 157 22.06 -5.05 -0.89
N LYS A 158 22.36 -6.35 -0.89
CA LYS A 158 21.89 -7.30 0.12
C LYS A 158 22.46 -6.97 1.51
N ALA A 159 23.75 -6.66 1.60
CA ALA A 159 24.40 -6.27 2.85
C ALA A 159 23.81 -4.97 3.44
N ALA A 160 23.48 -3.99 2.58
CA ALA A 160 22.79 -2.76 2.98
C ALA A 160 21.29 -2.94 3.31
N GLY A 161 20.77 -4.17 3.21
CA GLY A 161 19.38 -4.48 3.56
C GLY A 161 18.34 -4.01 2.52
N LEU A 162 18.70 -3.96 1.24
CA LEU A 162 17.76 -3.75 0.15
C LEU A 162 17.14 -5.09 -0.30
N LYS A 163 15.89 -5.04 -0.77
CA LYS A 163 15.34 -6.13 -1.58
C LYS A 163 16.00 -6.07 -2.96
N VAL A 164 16.43 -7.22 -3.47
CA VAL A 164 17.13 -7.28 -4.75
C VAL A 164 16.34 -8.11 -5.74
N GLY A 165 15.99 -7.50 -6.87
CA GLY A 165 15.53 -8.18 -8.07
C GLY A 165 16.64 -8.24 -9.11
N VAL A 166 16.47 -9.08 -10.12
CA VAL A 166 17.45 -9.25 -11.19
C VAL A 166 16.73 -9.17 -12.53
N PHE A 167 17.36 -8.51 -13.51
CA PHE A 167 16.89 -8.51 -14.90
C PHE A 167 18.03 -8.82 -15.86
N THR A 168 17.68 -9.31 -17.04
CA THR A 168 18.60 -9.52 -18.15
C THR A 168 18.05 -8.77 -19.35
N THR A 169 18.87 -8.01 -20.08
CA THR A 169 18.43 -7.42 -21.35
C THR A 169 18.61 -8.45 -22.45
N ALA A 170 17.68 -9.40 -22.56
CA ALA A 170 17.69 -10.35 -23.67
C ALA A 170 17.00 -9.73 -24.89
N ALA A 171 17.65 -9.79 -26.06
CA ALA A 171 16.89 -9.92 -27.31
C ALA A 171 16.16 -11.29 -27.25
N MET A 172 14.95 -11.39 -27.80
CA MET A 172 14.11 -12.60 -27.73
C MET A 172 14.92 -13.89 -27.88
N PRO A 173 14.81 -14.86 -26.94
CA PRO A 173 15.63 -16.06 -26.99
C PRO A 173 15.29 -16.89 -28.22
N SER A 174 16.30 -17.26 -29.01
CA SER A 174 16.16 -18.40 -29.92
C SER A 174 15.83 -19.65 -29.10
N THR A 175 14.95 -20.49 -29.61
CA THR A 175 14.23 -21.60 -28.94
C THR A 175 15.08 -22.65 -28.19
N ARG A 176 16.41 -22.59 -28.28
CA ARG A 176 17.34 -23.59 -27.74
C ARG A 176 17.63 -23.43 -26.23
N ARG A 177 17.53 -22.22 -25.66
CA ARG A 177 18.15 -21.89 -24.36
C ARG A 177 17.24 -21.86 -23.12
N THR A 178 15.94 -22.15 -23.23
CA THR A 178 15.04 -22.25 -22.07
C THR A 178 15.37 -23.45 -21.17
N ARG A 179 16.13 -24.45 -21.66
CA ARG A 179 16.49 -25.66 -20.91
C ARG A 179 17.73 -25.52 -20.02
N GLU A 180 18.74 -24.77 -20.43
CA GLU A 180 20.00 -24.60 -19.66
C GLU A 180 19.85 -23.59 -18.51
N ARG A 181 18.97 -22.59 -18.66
CA ARG A 181 18.71 -21.55 -17.63
C ARG A 181 18.17 -22.05 -16.29
N LYS A 182 17.63 -23.28 -16.23
CA LYS A 182 17.18 -23.87 -14.95
C LYS A 182 18.34 -24.38 -14.08
N GLN A 183 19.52 -24.59 -14.65
CA GLN A 183 20.63 -25.26 -13.96
C GLN A 183 21.54 -24.27 -13.20
N THR A 184 21.67 -23.03 -13.69
CA THR A 184 22.60 -22.04 -13.12
C THR A 184 21.98 -21.17 -12.02
N CYS A 185 20.66 -21.21 -11.84
CA CYS A 185 19.93 -20.41 -10.86
C CYS A 185 19.54 -21.19 -9.58
N ALA A 186 20.14 -22.36 -9.34
CA ALA A 186 19.91 -23.19 -8.14
C ALA A 186 20.95 -22.88 -7.05
#